data_AF-A0A392Q1D8-F1
#
_entry.id   AF-A0A392Q1D8-F1
#
_cell.length_a   1.000
_cell.length_b   1.000
_cell.length_c   1.000
_cell.angle_alpha   90.00
_cell.angle_beta   90.00
_cell.angle_gamma   90.00
#
_symmetry.space_group_name_H-M   'P 1'
#
loop_
_entity.id
_entity.type
_entity.pdbx_description
1 polymer ?
#
loop_
_entity_poly.entity_id
_entity_poly.type
_entity_poly.pdbx_seq_one_letter_code
_entity_poly.pdbx_strand_id
1 'polypeptide(L)'
;MSRLDRFLLSEGWFLTWPNYVQTVQMRGLSDHCPLVLFANEENYGPRPSRMLKCWKDIRGYYQFVRDKWNSLQVDGWGGYVSREKLKMIILALKEWHGKHTQNLPSRIGSLKVRLSDLESKWEEALLTDIHALSRLNASIYWQQSRSLWLKEGDANSKYFHS
;
A
#
# COMPACT_ATOMS: atom_id res chain seq x y z
N MET A 1 -11.42 16.91 23.58
CA MET A 1 -11.07 16.43 22.22
C MET A 1 -12.37 16.18 21.45
N SER A 2 -12.56 16.81 20.31
CA SER A 2 -13.78 16.66 19.48
C SER A 2 -13.65 15.47 18.54
N ARG A 3 -14.69 14.62 18.46
CA ARG A 3 -14.77 13.52 17.48
C ARG A 3 -15.35 14.05 16.17
N LEU A 4 -14.49 14.57 15.30
CA LEU A 4 -14.87 15.16 14.01
C LEU A 4 -15.05 14.10 12.92
N ASP A 5 -14.18 13.09 12.87
CA ASP A 5 -14.22 12.05 11.85
C ASP A 5 -15.27 10.98 12.16
N ARG A 6 -16.17 10.68 11.21
CA ARG A 6 -17.29 9.73 11.36
C ARG A 6 -17.62 9.07 10.02
N PHE A 7 -18.11 7.83 10.08
CA PHE A 7 -18.79 7.20 8.95
C PHE A 7 -20.30 7.41 9.08
N LEU A 8 -20.96 7.79 7.98
CA LEU A 8 -22.41 7.82 7.88
C LEU A 8 -22.82 6.61 7.04
N LEU A 9 -23.67 5.77 7.61
CA LEU A 9 -24.08 4.50 7.01
C LEU A 9 -25.60 4.49 6.83
N SER A 10 -26.08 3.96 5.70
CA SER A 10 -27.52 3.79 5.46
C SER A 10 -28.03 2.52 6.13
N GLU A 11 -29.34 2.46 6.38
CA GLU A 11 -29.99 1.26 6.92
C GLU A 11 -29.73 0.02 6.05
N GLY A 12 -29.82 0.15 4.73
CA GLY A 12 -29.49 -0.94 3.80
C GLY A 12 -28.04 -1.44 3.92
N TRP A 13 -27.10 -0.55 4.27
CA TRP A 13 -25.70 -0.93 4.51
C TRP A 13 -25.58 -1.82 5.75
N PHE A 14 -26.25 -1.44 6.86
CA PHE A 14 -26.26 -2.23 8.09
C PHE A 14 -26.82 -3.65 7.88
N LEU A 15 -27.88 -3.77 7.09
CA LEU A 15 -28.50 -5.06 6.78
C LEU A 15 -27.59 -5.94 5.91
N THR A 16 -26.82 -5.32 5.01
CA THR A 16 -25.92 -6.05 4.09
C THR A 16 -24.62 -6.49 4.78
N TRP A 17 -24.09 -5.68 5.69
CA TRP A 17 -22.82 -5.94 6.39
C TRP A 17 -22.98 -5.84 7.92
N PRO A 18 -23.66 -6.79 8.56
CA PRO A 18 -23.95 -6.72 10.00
C PRO A 18 -22.70 -6.87 10.88
N ASN A 19 -21.64 -7.49 10.38
CA ASN A 19 -20.41 -7.79 11.13
C ASN A 19 -19.28 -6.77 10.87
N TYR A 20 -19.62 -5.49 10.78
CA TYR A 20 -18.62 -4.45 10.57
C TYR A 20 -17.87 -4.11 11.87
N VAL A 21 -16.59 -3.77 11.73
CA VAL A 21 -15.73 -3.29 12.81
C VAL A 21 -15.17 -1.94 12.41
N GLN A 22 -15.28 -0.97 13.32
CA GLN A 22 -14.62 0.31 13.19
C GLN A 22 -13.39 0.34 14.10
N THR A 23 -12.23 0.67 13.54
CA THR A 23 -10.98 0.84 14.29
C THR A 23 -10.40 2.22 14.08
N VAL A 24 -9.85 2.81 15.14
CA VAL A 24 -9.02 4.02 15.07
C VAL A 24 -7.58 3.58 14.83
N GLN A 25 -6.94 4.12 13.80
CA GLN A 25 -5.53 3.90 13.54
C GLN A 25 -4.68 4.94 14.28
N MET A 26 -3.43 4.58 14.56
CA MET A 26 -2.48 5.47 15.22
C MET A 26 -2.34 6.80 14.46
N ARG A 27 -2.34 7.91 15.20
CA ARG A 27 -2.20 9.27 14.66
C ARG A 27 -0.95 9.38 13.79
N GLY A 28 -1.12 9.88 12.57
CA GLY A 28 -0.07 10.04 11.56
C GLY A 28 0.74 11.32 11.76
N LEU A 29 0.95 12.07 10.68
CA LEU A 29 1.46 13.45 10.69
C LEU A 29 0.35 14.49 10.71
N SER A 30 -0.90 14.05 10.51
CA SER A 30 -2.08 14.88 10.65
C SER A 30 -2.44 15.04 12.12
N ASP A 31 -3.11 16.14 12.41
CA ASP A 31 -3.88 16.37 13.61
C ASP A 31 -5.10 15.43 13.76
N HIS A 32 -5.49 14.74 12.69
CA HIS A 32 -6.53 13.71 12.69
C HIS A 32 -5.96 12.28 12.82
N CYS A 33 -6.78 11.40 13.43
CA CYS A 33 -6.53 9.96 13.48
C CYS A 33 -7.35 9.26 12.37
N PRO A 34 -6.74 8.43 11.51
CA PRO A 34 -7.49 7.72 10.49
C PRO A 34 -8.50 6.75 11.11
N LEU A 35 -9.73 6.74 10.59
CA LEU A 35 -10.75 5.76 10.94
C LEU A 35 -10.85 4.72 9.83
N VAL A 36 -10.89 3.45 10.20
CA VAL A 36 -11.06 2.34 9.26
C VAL A 36 -12.34 1.62 9.62
N LEU A 37 -13.22 1.48 8.63
CA LEU A 37 -14.40 0.62 8.70
C LEU A 37 -14.13 -0.61 7.86
N PHE A 38 -14.23 -1.78 8.48
CA PHE A 38 -14.05 -3.07 7.84
C PHE A 38 -15.34 -3.86 8.01
N ALA A 39 -15.92 -4.35 6.93
CA ALA A 39 -16.94 -5.39 6.97
C ALA A 39 -16.33 -6.64 6.33
N ASN A 40 -16.56 -7.79 6.96
CA ASN A 40 -16.05 -9.05 6.44
C ASN A 40 -16.68 -9.32 5.06
N GLU A 41 -15.90 -9.22 3.99
CA GLU A 41 -16.34 -9.60 2.64
C GLU A 41 -16.20 -11.11 2.47
N GLU A 42 -17.21 -11.75 1.88
CA GLU A 42 -17.01 -13.02 1.19
C GLU A 42 -15.85 -12.84 0.20
N ASN A 43 -14.87 -13.73 0.30
CA ASN A 43 -13.60 -13.61 -0.41
C ASN A 43 -13.84 -13.90 -1.90
N TYR A 44 -14.00 -12.86 -2.73
CA TYR A 44 -14.23 -12.94 -4.20
C TYR A 44 -13.02 -13.49 -4.99
N GLY A 45 -12.32 -14.48 -4.45
CA GLY A 45 -11.12 -15.05 -5.01
C GLY A 45 -9.85 -14.22 -4.73
N PRO A 46 -8.68 -14.71 -5.21
CA PRO A 46 -7.41 -14.09 -4.94
C PRO A 46 -7.34 -12.67 -5.50
N ARG A 47 -7.08 -11.68 -4.64
CA ARG A 47 -6.91 -10.27 -5.06
C ARG A 47 -5.85 -10.18 -6.18
N PRO A 48 -6.16 -9.51 -7.30
CA PRO A 48 -5.21 -9.33 -8.39
C PRO A 48 -3.90 -8.74 -7.87
N SER A 49 -2.79 -9.36 -8.27
CA SER A 49 -1.46 -8.88 -7.95
C SER A 49 -1.14 -7.60 -8.69
N ARG A 50 -1.27 -6.44 -8.04
CA ARG A 50 -0.91 -5.15 -8.62
C ARG A 50 0.40 -4.64 -8.01
N MET A 51 1.27 -4.13 -8.87
CA MET A 51 2.48 -3.42 -8.46
C MET A 51 2.08 -2.17 -7.67
N LEU A 52 2.71 -1.92 -6.51
CA LEU A 52 2.50 -0.68 -5.79
C LEU A 52 3.35 0.42 -6.44
N LYS A 53 2.72 1.56 -6.76
CA LYS A 53 3.39 2.69 -7.43
C LYS A 53 4.60 3.19 -6.64
N CYS A 54 4.50 3.13 -5.31
CA CYS A 54 5.51 3.62 -4.39
C CYS A 54 6.75 2.72 -4.27
N TRP A 55 6.77 1.53 -4.91
CA TRP A 55 7.96 0.66 -4.87
C TRP A 55 9.19 1.34 -5.47
N LYS A 56 8.99 2.17 -6.51
CA LYS A 56 10.08 2.92 -7.15
C LYS A 56 10.77 3.92 -6.23
N ASP A 57 10.08 4.35 -5.18
CA ASP A 57 10.56 5.35 -4.23
C ASP A 57 11.38 4.70 -3.09
N ILE A 58 11.43 3.37 -3.04
CA ILE A 58 12.23 2.62 -2.06
C ILE A 58 13.68 2.54 -2.56
N ARG A 59 14.65 2.91 -1.70
CA ARG A 59 16.08 2.81 -2.01
C ARG A 59 16.44 1.38 -2.44
N GLY A 60 17.20 1.27 -3.52
CA GLY A 60 17.60 -0.02 -4.10
C GLY A 60 16.61 -0.63 -5.10
N TYR A 61 15.43 -0.03 -5.30
CA TYR A 61 14.44 -0.54 -6.27
C TYR A 61 15.02 -0.73 -7.68
N TYR A 62 15.65 0.31 -8.24
CA TYR A 62 16.17 0.25 -9.61
C TYR A 62 17.27 -0.79 -9.79
N GLN A 63 18.15 -0.92 -8.77
CA GLN A 63 19.21 -1.90 -8.77
C GLN A 63 18.62 -3.32 -8.73
N PHE A 64 17.69 -3.57 -7.81
CA PHE A 64 17.00 -4.85 -7.69
C PHE A 64 16.29 -5.24 -8.99
N VAL A 65 15.51 -4.34 -9.60
CA VAL A 65 14.78 -4.62 -10.84
C VAL A 65 15.76 -4.94 -11.97
N ARG A 66 16.84 -4.18 -12.12
CA ARG A 66 17.86 -4.40 -13.15
C ARG A 66 18.53 -5.75 -12.99
N ASP A 67 19.04 -6.04 -11.79
CA ASP A 67 19.75 -7.29 -11.50
C ASP A 67 18.84 -8.49 -11.67
N LYS A 68 17.61 -8.39 -11.17
CA LYS A 68 16.63 -9.47 -11.32
C LYS A 68 16.27 -9.66 -12.80
N TRP A 69 15.97 -8.59 -13.55
CA TRP A 69 15.65 -8.67 -14.98
C TRP A 69 16.74 -9.38 -15.79
N ASN A 70 18.00 -9.04 -15.53
CA ASN A 70 19.16 -9.62 -16.20
C ASN A 70 19.41 -11.08 -15.78
N SER A 71 19.05 -11.45 -14.54
CA SER A 71 19.16 -12.83 -14.06
C SER A 71 18.12 -13.78 -14.64
N LEU A 72 16.98 -13.27 -15.13
CA LEU A 72 15.90 -14.10 -15.65
C LEU A 72 16.26 -14.64 -17.04
N GLN A 73 16.33 -15.96 -17.15
CA GLN A 73 16.47 -16.68 -18.40
C GLN A 73 15.12 -17.33 -18.73
N VAL A 74 14.54 -16.96 -19.87
CA VAL A 74 13.28 -17.50 -20.38
C VAL A 74 13.44 -17.66 -21.88
N ASP A 75 13.20 -18.87 -22.37
CA ASP A 75 13.28 -19.21 -23.78
C ASP A 75 11.89 -19.18 -24.44
N GLY A 76 11.88 -18.96 -25.76
CA GLY A 76 10.66 -18.97 -26.58
C GLY A 76 10.51 -17.71 -27.43
N TRP A 77 9.32 -17.53 -27.99
CA TRP A 77 9.02 -16.36 -28.82
C TRP A 77 8.99 -15.06 -27.98
N GLY A 78 9.38 -13.93 -28.58
CA GLY A 78 9.63 -12.68 -27.86
C GLY A 78 8.48 -12.19 -26.97
N GLY A 79 7.23 -12.35 -27.40
CA GLY A 79 6.08 -11.97 -26.57
C GLY A 79 5.83 -12.93 -25.40
N TYR A 80 6.12 -14.22 -25.55
CA TYR A 80 6.09 -15.18 -24.44
C TYR A 80 7.17 -14.83 -23.41
N VAL A 81 8.41 -14.63 -23.87
CA VAL A 81 9.55 -14.24 -23.04
C VAL A 81 9.24 -12.96 -22.25
N SER A 82 8.70 -11.93 -22.93
CA SER A 82 8.36 -10.65 -22.31
C SER A 82 7.27 -10.82 -21.24
N ARG A 83 6.18 -11.54 -21.55
CA ARG A 83 5.08 -11.81 -20.63
C ARG A 83 5.58 -12.54 -19.38
N GLU A 84 6.41 -13.56 -19.57
CA GLU A 84 6.87 -14.41 -18.46
C GLU A 84 7.89 -13.70 -17.58
N LYS A 85 8.83 -12.94 -18.17
CA LYS A 85 9.75 -12.07 -17.41
C LYS A 85 9.01 -11.04 -16.57
N LEU A 86 7.97 -10.40 -17.13
CA LEU A 86 7.14 -9.44 -16.39
C LEU A 86 6.43 -10.11 -15.20
N LYS A 87 5.85 -11.30 -15.39
CA LYS A 87 5.23 -12.07 -14.30
C LYS A 87 6.24 -12.39 -13.20
N MET A 88 7.42 -12.90 -13.56
CA MET A 88 8.48 -13.26 -12.62
C MET A 88 8.98 -12.04 -11.82
N ILE A 89 9.12 -10.88 -12.45
CA ILE A 89 9.51 -9.65 -11.77
C ILE A 89 8.45 -9.14 -10.81
N ILE A 90 7.18 -9.19 -11.19
CA ILE A 90 6.09 -8.78 -10.29
C ILE A 90 6.10 -9.66 -9.02
N LEU A 91 6.31 -10.97 -9.17
CA LEU A 91 6.44 -11.89 -8.03
C LEU A 91 7.68 -11.59 -7.18
N ALA A 92 8.84 -11.41 -7.81
CA ALA A 92 10.08 -11.09 -7.10
C ALA A 92 10.00 -9.76 -6.35
N LEU A 93 9.37 -8.74 -6.94
CA LEU A 93 9.15 -7.45 -6.31
C LEU A 93 8.21 -7.54 -5.11
N LYS A 94 7.20 -8.41 -5.13
CA LYS A 94 6.35 -8.65 -3.96
C LYS A 94 7.14 -9.24 -2.80
N GLU A 95 7.98 -10.23 -3.07
CA GLU A 95 8.82 -10.84 -2.04
C GLU A 95 9.84 -9.83 -1.50
N TRP A 96 10.47 -9.07 -2.40
CA TRP A 96 11.39 -8.00 -2.06
C TRP A 96 10.71 -6.93 -1.20
N HIS A 97 9.53 -6.46 -1.61
CA HIS A 97 8.73 -5.53 -0.84
C HIS A 97 8.38 -6.11 0.53
N GLY A 98 7.87 -7.34 0.59
CA GLY A 98 7.59 -8.03 1.86
C GLY A 98 8.79 -7.96 2.82
N LYS A 99 10.01 -8.25 2.33
CA LYS A 99 11.23 -8.14 3.14
C LYS A 99 11.64 -6.71 3.49
N HIS A 100 11.39 -5.73 2.61
CA HIS A 100 11.83 -4.34 2.79
C HIS A 100 10.83 -3.44 3.53
N THR A 101 9.55 -3.82 3.56
CA THR A 101 8.45 -3.03 4.13
C THR A 101 7.59 -3.78 5.15
N GLN A 102 7.92 -5.04 5.48
CA GLN A 102 7.42 -5.65 6.71
C GLN A 102 7.69 -4.68 7.86
N ASN A 103 6.65 -4.46 8.68
CA ASN A 103 6.68 -3.57 9.83
C ASN A 103 6.82 -2.07 9.52
N LEU A 104 6.36 -1.58 8.36
CA LEU A 104 6.27 -0.13 8.12
C LEU A 104 5.52 0.62 9.25
N PRO A 105 4.31 0.20 9.67
CA PRO A 105 3.62 0.81 10.81
C PRO A 105 4.42 0.73 12.11
N SER A 106 5.05 -0.41 12.40
CA SER A 106 5.84 -0.60 13.63
C SER A 106 7.15 0.20 13.60
N ARG A 107 7.81 0.36 12.43
CA ARG A 107 8.99 1.22 12.24
C ARG A 107 8.60 2.68 12.44
N ILE A 108 7.50 3.13 11.85
CA ILE A 108 6.95 4.48 12.10
C ILE A 108 6.67 4.66 13.59
N GLY A 109 6.05 3.68 14.25
CA GLY A 109 5.82 3.68 15.70
C GLY A 109 7.11 3.80 16.51
N SER A 110 8.11 2.96 16.24
CA SER A 110 9.40 2.98 16.95
C SER A 110 10.17 4.29 16.76
N LEU A 111 10.12 4.89 15.56
CA LEU A 111 10.76 6.16 15.29
C LEU A 111 10.03 7.30 16.00
N LYS A 112 8.70 7.25 16.10
CA LYS A 112 7.93 8.22 16.88
C LYS A 112 8.24 8.16 18.37
N VAL A 113 8.39 6.96 18.94
CA VAL A 113 8.82 6.80 20.34
C VAL A 113 10.20 7.42 20.53
N ARG A 114 11.17 7.07 19.68
CA ARG A 114 12.54 7.63 19.73
C ARG A 114 12.59 9.15 19.54
N LEU A 115 11.69 9.71 18.74
CA LEU A 115 11.55 11.16 18.56
C LEU A 115 11.03 11.83 19.84
N SER A 116 10.12 11.18 20.56
CA SER A 116 9.63 11.66 21.85
C SER A 116 10.70 11.64 22.95
N ASP A 117 11.72 10.79 22.81
CA ASP A 117 12.79 10.60 23.81
C ASP A 117 14.03 11.49 23.56
N LEU A 118 14.14 12.17 22.40
CA LEU A 118 15.33 12.91 21.99
C LEU A 118 15.01 14.38 21.70
N GLU A 119 15.33 15.26 22.64
CA GLU A 119 15.23 16.72 22.43
C GLU A 119 16.45 17.25 21.62
N SER A 120 16.15 17.87 20.48
CA SER A 120 16.89 18.97 19.82
C SER A 120 17.93 18.71 18.71
N LYS A 121 18.62 17.57 18.57
CA LYS A 121 19.62 17.39 17.46
C LYS A 121 19.40 16.23 16.49
N TRP A 122 18.75 15.16 16.93
CA TRP A 122 18.42 14.03 16.08
C TRP A 122 17.04 14.16 15.43
N GLU A 123 16.27 15.18 15.83
CA GLU A 123 14.89 15.43 15.41
C GLU A 123 14.75 15.55 13.90
N GLU A 124 15.63 16.27 13.21
CA GLU A 124 15.44 16.62 11.81
C GLU A 124 15.58 15.42 10.86
N ALA A 125 16.59 14.58 11.09
CA ALA A 125 16.80 13.34 10.33
C ALA A 125 15.70 12.30 10.63
N LEU A 126 15.34 12.16 11.91
CA LEU A 126 14.30 11.21 12.33
C LEU A 126 12.91 11.63 11.82
N LEU A 127 12.62 12.94 11.84
CA LEU A 127 11.40 13.53 11.30
C LEU A 127 11.33 13.34 9.79
N THR A 128 12.45 13.51 9.08
CA THR A 128 12.54 13.26 7.63
C THR A 128 12.24 11.80 7.29
N ASP A 129 12.76 10.86 8.07
CA ASP A 129 12.49 9.43 7.91
C ASP A 129 11.02 9.09 8.23
N ILE A 130 10.46 9.62 9.31
CA ILE A 130 9.03 9.47 9.63
C ILE A 130 8.17 10.03 8.51
N HIS A 131 8.53 11.18 7.93
CA HIS A 131 7.84 11.79 6.80
C HIS A 131 7.89 10.90 5.56
N ALA A 132 9.07 10.37 5.23
CA ALA A 132 9.23 9.47 4.09
C ALA A 132 8.40 8.20 4.24
N LEU A 133 8.46 7.54 5.41
CA LEU A 133 7.71 6.32 5.68
C LEU A 133 6.20 6.57 5.74
N SER A 134 5.76 7.71 6.29
CA SER A 134 4.34 8.08 6.35
C SER A 134 3.77 8.33 4.95
N ARG A 135 4.52 9.01 4.07
CA ARG A 135 4.13 9.20 2.66
C ARG A 135 4.03 7.86 1.92
N LEU A 136 5.00 6.96 2.14
CA LEU A 136 4.98 5.62 1.57
C LEU A 136 3.73 4.85 2.02
N ASN A 137 3.43 4.86 3.31
CA ASN A 137 2.26 4.19 3.89
C ASN A 137 0.94 4.78 3.35
N ALA A 138 0.83 6.11 3.25
CA ALA A 138 -0.33 6.77 2.67
C ALA A 138 -0.53 6.39 1.19
N SER A 139 0.54 6.32 0.41
CA SER A 139 0.49 5.90 -1.00
C SER A 139 -0.03 4.47 -1.16
N ILE A 140 0.42 3.55 -0.28
CA ILE A 140 -0.07 2.16 -0.25
C ILE A 140 -1.57 2.13 0.06
N TYR A 141 -2.00 2.80 1.13
CA TYR A 141 -3.42 2.85 1.50
C TYR A 141 -4.28 3.49 0.42
N TRP A 142 -3.81 4.54 -0.23
CA TRP A 142 -4.54 5.21 -1.30
C TRP A 142 -4.72 4.31 -2.54
N GLN A 143 -3.69 3.53 -2.90
CA GLN A 143 -3.79 2.57 -3.99
C GLN A 143 -4.69 1.37 -3.61
N GLN A 144 -4.67 0.95 -2.35
CA GLN A 144 -5.48 -0.17 -1.85
C GLN A 144 -6.94 0.20 -1.59
N SER A 145 -7.24 1.46 -1.25
CA SER A 145 -8.60 1.94 -0.96
C SER A 145 -9.50 2.00 -2.19
N ARG A 146 -8.95 1.78 -3.40
CA ARG A 146 -9.67 1.81 -4.68
C ARG A 146 -10.45 3.13 -4.89
N SER A 147 -10.07 4.21 -4.21
CA SER A 147 -10.75 5.51 -4.28
C SER A 147 -10.76 6.08 -5.70
N LEU A 148 -9.69 5.84 -6.48
CA LEU A 148 -9.67 6.12 -7.92
C LEU A 148 -10.60 5.19 -8.72
N TRP A 149 -10.74 3.93 -8.34
CA TRP A 149 -11.64 2.98 -9.03
C TRP A 149 -13.13 3.37 -8.85
N LEU A 150 -13.49 3.96 -7.71
CA LEU A 150 -14.81 4.55 -7.48
C LEU A 150 -15.06 5.77 -8.38
N LYS A 151 -14.01 6.50 -8.78
CA LYS A 151 -14.11 7.73 -9.60
C LYS A 151 -13.89 7.48 -11.10
N GLU A 152 -13.04 6.52 -11.44
CA GLU A 152 -12.56 6.21 -12.79
C GLU A 152 -13.14 4.90 -13.33
N GLY A 153 -13.89 4.15 -12.50
CA GLY A 153 -14.42 2.84 -12.83
C GLY A 153 -13.31 1.80 -13.03
N ASP A 154 -13.73 0.59 -13.35
CA ASP A 154 -12.84 -0.33 -14.04
C ASP A 154 -12.56 0.25 -15.42
N ALA A 155 -11.37 0.83 -15.62
CA ALA A 155 -10.88 1.21 -16.94
C ALA A 155 -10.59 -0.03 -17.81
N ASN A 156 -11.45 -1.05 -17.74
CA ASN A 156 -11.73 -1.97 -18.81
C ASN A 156 -12.33 -1.18 -19.98
N SER A 157 -11.47 -0.39 -20.64
CA SER A 157 -11.76 0.06 -21.98
C SER A 157 -12.09 -1.20 -22.80
N LYS A 158 -13.25 -1.21 -23.47
CA LYS A 158 -13.70 -2.30 -24.36
C LYS A 158 -12.66 -2.75 -25.39
N TYR A 159 -11.58 -1.98 -25.55
CA TYR A 159 -10.44 -2.25 -26.40
C TYR A 159 -9.74 -3.60 -26.13
N PHE A 160 -9.80 -4.15 -24.91
CA PHE A 160 -9.11 -5.40 -24.55
C PHE A 160 -10.02 -6.64 -24.42
N HIS A 161 -11.28 -6.53 -24.82
CA HIS A 161 -12.21 -7.65 -24.86
C HIS A 161 -12.83 -7.76 -26.26
N SER A 162 -12.34 -8.73 -27.04
CA SER A 162 -12.97 -9.27 -28.25
C SER A 162 -13.63 -10.60 -27.93
#